data_AF-A0A9E5Q362-F1
#
_entry.id   AF-A0A9E5Q362-F1
#
_cell.length_a   1.000
_cell.length_b   1.000
_cell.length_c   1.000
_cell.angle_alpha   90.00
_cell.angle_beta   90.00
_cell.angle_gamma   90.00
#
_symmetry.space_group_name_H-M   'P 1'
#
loop_
_entity.id
_entity.type
_entity.pdbx_description
1 polymer ?
#
loop_
_entity_poly.entity_id
_entity_poly.type
_entity_poly.pdbx_seq_one_letter_code
_entity_poly.pdbx_strand_id
1 'polypeptide(L)'
;MRGRLGGLAGFVLVLLASVTLASAQSTLETFPRDELVLASQDGGRHSFEVEMATSPEQQAQGLMFRRTLAADAGMLFLYQQEGLRTM
;
A
#
# COMPACT_ATOMS: atom_id res chain seq x y z
N MET A 1 52.49 11.10 25.76
CA MET A 1 51.46 11.67 24.85
C MET A 1 50.90 10.53 23.99
N ARG A 2 49.85 9.83 24.44
CA ARG A 2 49.20 8.72 23.72
C ARG A 2 47.86 9.22 23.17
N GLY A 3 47.70 9.09 21.85
CA GLY A 3 46.69 9.79 21.04
C GLY A 3 45.24 9.47 21.39
N ARG A 4 44.44 10.52 21.54
CA ARG A 4 42.97 10.50 21.67
C ARG A 4 42.30 10.28 20.30
N LEU A 5 42.76 9.31 19.49
CA LEU A 5 42.22 9.06 18.14
C LEU A 5 41.03 8.09 18.10
N GLY A 6 40.67 7.42 19.21
CA GLY A 6 39.58 6.43 19.23
C GLY A 6 38.15 7.02 19.18
N GLY A 7 37.96 8.28 19.56
CA GLY A 7 36.62 8.89 19.68
C GLY A 7 35.99 9.26 18.34
N LEU A 8 36.78 9.76 17.39
CA LEU A 8 36.29 10.17 16.07
C LEU A 8 35.91 8.98 15.19
N ALA A 9 36.71 7.90 15.20
CA ALA A 9 36.41 6.69 14.44
C ALA A 9 35.14 5.98 14.97
N GLY A 10 34.93 5.94 16.29
CA GLY A 10 33.71 5.40 16.89
C GLY A 10 32.47 6.24 16.61
N PHE A 11 32.60 7.57 16.60
CA PHE A 11 31.48 8.48 16.32
C PHE A 11 31.04 8.44 14.86
N VAL A 12 31.98 8.31 13.92
CA VAL A 12 31.69 8.14 12.48
C VAL A 12 31.00 6.79 12.22
N LEU A 13 31.41 5.73 12.92
CA LEU A 13 30.82 4.40 12.76
C LEU A 13 29.36 4.33 13.27
N VAL A 14 29.06 5.04 14.38
CA VAL A 14 27.69 5.15 14.93
C VAL A 14 26.79 6.02 14.04
N LEU A 15 27.32 7.09 13.46
CA LEU A 15 26.59 7.94 12.52
C LEU A 15 26.25 7.20 11.22
N LEU A 16 27.17 6.39 10.69
CA LEU A 16 26.93 5.57 9.50
C LEU A 16 25.90 4.45 9.76
N ALA A 17 25.94 3.83 10.94
CA ALA A 17 24.95 2.82 11.33
C ALA A 17 23.52 3.39 11.51
N SER A 18 23.42 4.66 11.91
CA SER A 18 22.13 5.34 12.09
C SER A 18 21.43 5.65 10.75
N VAL A 19 22.18 5.83 9.66
CA VAL A 19 21.64 6.15 8.33
C VAL A 19 21.05 4.91 7.64
N THR A 20 21.54 3.71 7.93
CA THR A 20 21.07 2.47 7.28
C THR A 20 19.77 1.89 7.84
N LEU A 21 19.30 2.35 9.00
CA LEU A 21 18.06 1.84 9.63
C LEU A 21 16.81 2.65 9.29
N ALA A 22 16.92 3.71 8.48
CA ALA A 22 15.86 4.71 8.31
C ALA A 22 14.86 4.44 7.16
N SER A 23 14.93 3.31 6.44
CA SER A 23 14.13 3.11 5.21
C SER A 23 12.99 2.09 5.36
N ALA A 24 12.07 2.33 6.29
CA ALA A 24 10.78 1.64 6.35
C ALA A 24 9.64 2.64 6.58
N GLN A 25 9.57 3.67 5.74
CA GLN A 25 8.41 4.57 5.71
C GLN A 25 7.38 3.98 4.75
N SER A 26 6.37 3.29 5.31
CA SER A 26 5.23 2.80 4.52
C SER A 26 4.41 4.01 4.07
N THR A 27 4.53 4.37 2.80
CA THR A 27 3.66 5.38 2.18
C THR A 27 2.33 4.72 1.85
N LEU A 28 1.24 5.49 1.89
CA LEU A 28 -0.06 4.97 1.45
C LEU A 28 -0.05 4.79 -0.07
N GLU A 29 -0.54 3.64 -0.51
CA GLU A 29 -0.70 3.32 -1.92
C GLU A 29 -1.71 4.27 -2.60
N THR A 30 -1.44 4.58 -3.86
CA THR A 30 -2.36 5.32 -4.73
C THR A 30 -3.09 4.34 -5.64
N PHE A 31 -4.40 4.56 -5.83
CA PHE A 31 -5.25 3.67 -6.60
C PHE A 31 -5.82 4.40 -7.82
N PRO A 32 -5.69 3.83 -9.04
CA PRO A 32 -6.47 4.25 -10.18
C PRO A 32 -7.97 4.07 -9.91
N ARG A 33 -8.81 4.87 -10.58
CA ARG A 33 -10.27 4.75 -10.48
C ARG A 33 -10.90 4.47 -11.83
N ASP A 34 -11.98 3.71 -11.81
CA ASP A 34 -12.76 3.37 -12.99
C ASP A 34 -14.25 3.16 -12.63
N GLU A 35 -15.12 3.14 -13.64
CA GLU A 35 -16.53 2.80 -13.48
C GLU A 35 -16.74 1.29 -13.62
N LEU A 36 -17.41 0.68 -12.64
CA LEU A 36 -17.85 -0.71 -12.67
C LEU A 36 -19.37 -0.78 -12.75
N VAL A 37 -19.91 -1.51 -13.72
CA VAL A 37 -21.35 -1.77 -13.82
C VAL A 37 -21.67 -3.22 -13.51
N LEU A 38 -22.47 -3.45 -12.48
CA LEU A 38 -23.06 -4.76 -12.18
C LEU A 38 -24.39 -4.88 -12.93
N ALA A 39 -24.47 -5.85 -13.84
CA ALA A 39 -25.69 -6.20 -14.55
C ALA A 39 -26.37 -7.38 -13.86
N SER A 40 -27.64 -7.21 -13.51
CA SER A 40 -28.48 -8.25 -12.89
C SER A 40 -29.35 -8.95 -13.93
N GLN A 41 -29.79 -10.17 -13.64
CA GLN A 41 -30.61 -10.98 -14.56
C GLN A 41 -31.98 -10.35 -14.86
N ASP A 42 -32.52 -9.56 -13.93
CA ASP A 42 -33.77 -8.82 -14.10
C ASP A 42 -33.62 -7.54 -14.94
N GLY A 43 -32.43 -7.29 -15.49
CA GLY A 43 -32.13 -6.11 -16.30
C GLY A 43 -31.71 -4.89 -15.47
N GLY A 44 -31.62 -5.02 -14.15
CA GLY A 44 -31.05 -4.00 -13.28
C GLY A 44 -29.57 -3.72 -13.63
N ARG A 45 -29.19 -2.44 -13.61
CA ARG A 45 -27.80 -1.99 -13.77
C ARG A 45 -27.44 -1.12 -12.58
N HIS A 46 -26.34 -1.44 -11.92
CA HIS A 46 -25.82 -0.69 -10.78
C HIS A 46 -24.39 -0.24 -11.10
N SER A 47 -24.20 1.07 -11.26
CA SER A 47 -22.87 1.66 -11.47
C SER A 47 -22.19 1.92 -10.12
N PHE A 48 -20.89 1.70 -10.08
CA PHE A 48 -20.02 1.97 -8.95
C PHE A 48 -18.75 2.68 -9.42
N GLU A 49 -18.30 3.66 -8.65
CA GLU A 49 -16.95 4.23 -8.75
C GLU A 49 -15.99 3.34 -7.96
N VAL A 50 -15.07 2.64 -8.64
CA VAL A 50 -14.17 1.68 -8.00
C VAL A 50 -12.71 2.13 -8.04
N GLU A 51 -12.02 1.94 -6.93
CA GLU A 51 -10.55 2.00 -6.86
C GLU A 51 -9.94 0.65 -7.27
N MET A 52 -8.89 0.65 -8.08
CA MET A 52 -8.30 -0.56 -8.66
C MET A 52 -7.04 -0.99 -7.89
N ALA A 53 -7.10 -2.15 -7.23
CA ALA A 53 -5.96 -2.75 -6.53
C ALA A 53 -5.30 -3.82 -7.42
N THR A 54 -4.25 -3.40 -8.13
CA THR A 54 -3.59 -4.19 -9.19
C THR A 54 -2.21 -4.70 -8.81
N SER A 55 -1.55 -4.09 -7.82
CA SER A 55 -0.28 -4.56 -7.27
C SER A 55 -0.48 -5.29 -5.92
N PRO A 56 0.47 -6.16 -5.52
CA PRO A 56 0.43 -6.81 -4.21
C PRO A 56 0.36 -5.82 -3.03
N GLU A 57 1.05 -4.68 -3.14
CA GLU A 57 1.07 -3.64 -2.11
C GLU A 57 -0.29 -2.94 -1.99
N GLN A 58 -0.90 -2.58 -3.13
CA GLN A 58 -2.26 -2.04 -3.19
C GLN A 58 -3.28 -3.01 -2.60
N GLN A 59 -3.17 -4.30 -2.94
CA GLN A 59 -4.05 -5.35 -2.43
C GLN A 59 -3.88 -5.54 -0.92
N ALA A 60 -2.64 -5.53 -0.42
CA ALA A 60 -2.36 -5.65 1.01
C ALA A 60 -2.89 -4.45 1.81
N GLN A 61 -2.80 -3.24 1.27
CA GLN A 61 -3.39 -2.06 1.91
C GLN A 61 -4.91 -2.07 1.84
N GLY A 62 -5.49 -2.40 0.70
CA GLY A 62 -6.93 -2.40 0.48
C GLY A 62 -7.59 -1.09 0.91
N LEU A 63 -8.72 -1.20 1.61
CA LEU A 63 -9.46 -0.06 2.17
C LEU A 63 -9.00 0.33 3.59
N MET A 64 -7.83 -0.12 4.06
CA MET A 64 -7.33 0.27 5.37
C MET A 64 -7.29 1.80 5.51
N PHE A 65 -7.55 2.28 6.73
CA PHE A 65 -7.61 3.70 7.09
C PHE A 65 -8.78 4.52 6.48
N ARG A 66 -9.62 3.93 5.63
CA ARG A 66 -10.88 4.55 5.17
C ARG A 66 -11.88 4.57 6.33
N ARG A 67 -12.41 5.76 6.65
CA ARG A 67 -13.45 5.92 7.69
C ARG A 67 -14.87 5.82 7.15
N THR A 68 -15.03 6.08 5.86
CA THR A 68 -16.30 6.11 5.15
C THR A 68 -16.11 5.58 3.74
N LEU A 69 -17.17 5.02 3.17
CA LEU A 69 -17.26 4.60 1.77
C LEU A 69 -18.67 4.95 1.29
N ALA A 70 -18.79 5.56 0.11
CA ALA A 70 -20.10 5.87 -0.46
C ALA A 70 -20.83 4.58 -0.86
N ALA A 71 -22.16 4.62 -0.96
CA ALA A 71 -22.97 3.44 -1.28
C ALA A 71 -22.71 2.88 -2.69
N ASP A 72 -22.25 3.74 -3.59
CA ASP A 72 -21.88 3.51 -4.98
C ASP A 72 -20.35 3.52 -5.19
N ALA A 73 -19.57 3.39 -4.12
CA ALA A 73 -18.11 3.30 -4.21
C ALA A 73 -17.57 1.95 -3.75
N GLY A 74 -16.45 1.54 -4.31
CA GLY A 74 -15.83 0.26 -3.97
C GLY A 74 -14.35 0.18 -4.30
N MET A 75 -13.79 -1.01 -4.10
CA MET A 75 -12.45 -1.36 -4.55
C MET A 75 -12.49 -2.69 -5.28
N LEU A 76 -11.88 -2.75 -6.46
CA LEU A 76 -11.77 -3.95 -7.27
C LEU A 76 -10.35 -4.52 -7.18
N PHE A 77 -10.24 -5.75 -6.68
CA PHE A 77 -8.99 -6.48 -6.57
C PHE A 77 -8.80 -7.32 -7.83
N LEU A 78 -7.87 -6.91 -8.70
CA LEU A 78 -7.56 -7.64 -9.93
C LEU A 78 -6.40 -8.59 -9.69
N TYR A 79 -6.65 -9.87 -9.95
CA TYR A 79 -5.67 -10.93 -9.81
C TYR A 79 -5.38 -11.57 -11.16
N GLN A 80 -4.10 -11.71 -11.49
CA GLN A 80 -3.67 -12.26 -12.79
C GLN A 80 -3.95 -13.76 -12.95
N GLN A 81 -4.14 -14.47 -11.84
CA GLN A 81 -4.39 -15.90 -11.83
C GLN A 81 -5.61 -16.21 -11.00
N GLU A 82 -6.41 -17.14 -11.49
CA GLU A 82 -7.49 -17.75 -10.74
C GLU A 82 -6.92 -18.62 -9.61
N GLY A 83 -7.63 -18.67 -8.48
CA GLY A 83 -7.22 -19.48 -7.34
C GLY A 83 -7.99 -19.10 -6.08
N LEU A 84 -7.92 -19.97 -5.07
CA LEU A 84 -8.44 -19.66 -3.75
C LEU A 84 -7.61 -18.53 -3.15
N ARG A 85 -8.29 -17.47 -2.71
CA ARG A 85 -7.67 -16.33 -2.04
C ARG A 85 -8.34 -16.11 -0.69
N THR A 86 -7.53 -15.86 0.32
CA THR A 86 -8.02 -15.37 1.60
C THR A 86 -8.25 -13.87 1.47
N MET A 87 -9.29 -13.38 2.16
CA MET A 87 -9.53 -11.95 2.32
C MET A 87 -8.64 -11.36 3.41
#